data_AF-A0A2D2AXL5-F1
#
_entry.id   AF-A0A2D2AXL5-F1
#
_cell.length_a   1.000
_cell.length_b   1.000
_cell.length_c   1.000
_cell.angle_alpha   90.00
_cell.angle_beta   90.00
_cell.angle_gamma   90.00
#
_symmetry.space_group_name_H-M   'P 1'
#
loop_
_entity.id
_entity.type
_entity.pdbx_description
1 polymer ?
#
loop_
_entity_poly.entity_id
_entity_poly.type
_entity_poly.pdbx_seq_one_letter_code
_entity_poly.pdbx_strand_id
1 'polypeptide(L)'
;MSAALVFALLLAANASDVFIASEDVNWARTPTEEEMASFFPHINAWTGEASVELVCVVGPDGMLNGCEVVAAAPDNLAFARATLNVAKRFRMQPTTRSGRPSAGLKVRLPIRWQAPD
;
A
#
# COMPACT_ATOMS: atom_id res chain seq x y z
N MET A 1 15.68 -47.57 28.81
CA MET A 1 14.62 -47.27 27.83
C MET A 1 14.66 -45.78 27.57
N SER A 2 15.24 -45.38 26.45
CA SER A 2 15.40 -43.99 26.03
C SER A 2 14.07 -43.38 25.61
N ALA A 3 13.82 -42.12 25.98
CA ALA A 3 12.85 -41.27 25.30
C ALA A 3 13.40 -39.84 25.25
N ALA A 4 13.83 -39.45 24.06
CA ALA A 4 14.25 -38.10 23.75
C ALA A 4 13.03 -37.16 23.76
N LEU A 5 13.17 -35.98 24.36
CA LEU A 5 12.29 -34.85 24.15
C LEU A 5 13.16 -33.64 23.82
N VAL A 6 13.55 -33.55 22.54
CA VAL A 6 14.12 -32.33 21.97
C VAL A 6 12.95 -31.40 21.71
N PHE A 7 12.69 -30.48 22.63
CA PHE A 7 11.75 -29.38 22.45
C PHE A 7 12.39 -28.40 21.44
N ALA A 8 12.15 -28.60 20.15
CA ALA A 8 12.50 -27.63 19.15
C ALA A 8 11.63 -26.38 19.36
N LEU A 9 12.16 -25.38 20.07
CA LEU A 9 11.60 -24.03 20.04
C LEU A 9 11.72 -23.51 18.61
N LEU A 10 10.65 -23.66 17.84
CA LEU A 10 10.42 -22.86 16.66
C LEU A 10 10.25 -21.42 17.16
N LEU A 11 11.31 -20.61 17.04
CA LEU A 11 11.16 -19.16 17.00
C LEU A 11 10.30 -18.87 15.77
N ALA A 12 8.99 -18.75 15.94
CA ALA A 12 8.18 -18.05 14.96
C ALA A 12 8.78 -16.65 14.89
N ALA A 13 9.54 -16.37 13.83
CA ALA A 13 9.95 -15.01 13.54
C ALA A 13 8.65 -14.21 13.45
N ASN A 14 8.40 -13.35 14.44
CA ASN A 14 7.39 -12.31 14.29
C ASN A 14 7.85 -11.54 13.05
N ALA A 15 7.26 -11.82 11.89
CA ALA A 15 7.37 -11.00 10.70
C ALA A 15 6.78 -9.66 11.11
N SER A 16 7.63 -8.86 11.74
CA SER A 16 7.26 -7.59 12.30
C SER A 16 7.00 -6.77 11.07
N ASP A 17 5.74 -6.51 10.80
CA ASP A 17 5.32 -5.64 9.72
C ASP A 17 5.90 -4.25 10.02
N VAL A 18 7.11 -3.99 9.55
CA VAL A 18 7.78 -2.72 9.76
C VAL A 18 7.17 -1.73 8.79
N PHE A 19 6.30 -0.88 9.30
CA PHE A 19 5.71 0.22 8.55
C PHE A 19 6.66 1.43 8.51
N ILE A 20 6.71 2.08 7.36
CA ILE A 20 7.23 3.44 7.24
C ILE A 20 6.19 4.36 7.89
N ALA A 21 6.62 5.13 8.89
CA ALA A 21 5.78 6.16 9.50
C ALA A 21 5.43 7.23 8.45
N SER A 22 4.24 7.79 8.51
CA SER A 22 3.72 8.72 7.48
C SER A 22 4.65 9.91 7.20
N GLU A 23 5.24 10.46 8.26
CA GLU A 23 6.17 11.57 8.23
C GLU A 23 7.54 11.20 7.65
N ASP A 24 7.86 9.90 7.56
CA ASP A 24 9.12 9.38 7.04
C ASP A 24 8.99 8.89 5.59
N VAL A 25 7.78 8.84 5.04
CA VAL A 25 7.54 8.45 3.65
C VAL A 25 8.22 9.42 2.68
N ASN A 26 8.92 8.87 1.70
CA ASN A 26 9.66 9.63 0.69
C ASN A 26 9.33 9.12 -0.72
N TRP A 27 8.37 9.76 -1.38
CA TRP A 27 7.96 9.38 -2.73
C TRP A 27 8.95 9.88 -3.77
N ALA A 28 9.39 8.99 -4.64
CA ALA A 28 10.08 9.37 -5.88
C ALA A 28 9.05 9.85 -6.93
N ARG A 29 7.85 9.26 -6.91
CA ARG A 29 6.75 9.60 -7.80
C ARG A 29 5.41 9.25 -7.16
N THR A 30 4.46 10.15 -7.31
CA THR A 30 3.02 9.90 -7.11
C THR A 30 2.29 10.00 -8.46
N PRO A 31 1.10 9.40 -8.61
CA PRO A 31 0.30 9.57 -9.81
C PRO A 31 0.01 11.06 -10.08
N THR A 32 -0.06 11.45 -11.34
CA THR A 32 -0.55 12.78 -11.74
C THR A 32 -2.07 12.86 -11.64
N GLU A 33 -2.64 14.06 -11.68
CA GLU A 33 -4.10 14.25 -11.72
C GLU A 33 -4.73 13.58 -12.95
N GLU A 34 -4.09 13.67 -14.11
CA GLU A 34 -4.51 13.01 -15.35
C GLU A 34 -4.48 11.48 -15.20
N GLU A 35 -3.45 10.92 -14.57
CA GLU A 35 -3.41 9.50 -14.25
C GLU A 35 -4.53 9.12 -13.28
N MET A 36 -4.76 9.90 -12.23
CA MET A 36 -5.87 9.69 -11.30
C MET A 36 -7.21 9.69 -12.04
N ALA A 37 -7.48 10.69 -12.88
CA ALA A 37 -8.70 10.78 -13.69
C ALA A 37 -8.85 9.57 -14.63
N SER A 38 -7.76 9.11 -15.26
CA SER A 38 -7.77 7.93 -16.14
C SER A 38 -8.12 6.61 -15.42
N PHE A 39 -7.89 6.55 -14.11
CA PHE A 39 -8.25 5.39 -13.27
C PHE A 39 -9.60 5.57 -12.56
N PHE A 40 -10.25 6.72 -12.69
CA PHE A 40 -11.54 6.95 -12.07
C PHE A 40 -12.56 5.91 -12.57
N PRO A 41 -13.24 5.16 -11.67
CA PRO A 41 -14.20 4.15 -12.10
C PRO A 41 -15.32 4.73 -12.97
N HIS A 42 -15.69 4.03 -14.04
CA HIS A 42 -16.85 4.39 -14.87
C HIS A 42 -18.16 4.06 -14.13
N ILE A 43 -18.52 4.88 -13.15
CA ILE A 43 -19.77 4.81 -12.39
C ILE A 43 -20.63 6.00 -12.81
N ASN A 44 -21.75 5.71 -13.46
CA ASN A 44 -22.70 6.75 -13.85
C ASN A 44 -23.26 7.46 -12.61
N ALA A 45 -23.35 8.79 -12.66
CA ALA A 45 -23.95 9.64 -11.63
C ALA A 45 -23.26 9.60 -10.24
N TRP A 46 -21.99 9.23 -10.16
CA TRP A 46 -21.23 9.37 -8.91
C TRP A 46 -20.95 10.86 -8.62
N THR A 47 -21.41 11.34 -7.46
CA THR A 47 -21.25 12.74 -7.02
C THR A 47 -20.60 12.87 -5.64
N GLY A 48 -20.21 11.75 -5.02
CA GLY A 48 -19.64 11.71 -3.68
C GLY A 48 -18.12 11.67 -3.65
N GLU A 49 -17.57 11.52 -2.45
CA GLU A 49 -16.16 11.20 -2.24
C GLU A 49 -16.02 9.71 -1.91
N ALA A 50 -14.94 9.09 -2.38
CA ALA A 50 -14.55 7.76 -1.94
C ALA A 50 -13.12 7.78 -1.42
N SER A 51 -12.86 7.04 -0.35
CA SER A 51 -11.53 6.84 0.18
C SER A 51 -11.23 5.35 0.27
N VAL A 52 -10.05 4.93 -0.17
CA VAL A 52 -9.58 3.55 -0.07
C VAL A 52 -8.18 3.57 0.50
N GLU A 53 -7.95 2.80 1.56
CA GLU A 53 -6.65 2.64 2.17
C GLU A 53 -6.02 1.32 1.71
N LEU A 54 -4.78 1.41 1.24
CA LEU A 54 -3.95 0.24 0.94
C LEU A 54 -2.84 0.06 1.97
N VAL A 55 -2.43 -1.19 2.14
CA VAL A 55 -1.10 -1.56 2.65
C VAL A 55 -0.34 -2.25 1.54
N CYS A 56 0.89 -1.77 1.26
CA CYS A 56 1.77 -2.32 0.24
C CYS A 56 3.18 -2.57 0.79
N VAL A 57 3.95 -3.43 0.15
CA VAL A 57 5.39 -3.64 0.40
C VAL A 57 6.20 -2.88 -0.65
N VAL A 58 7.24 -2.16 -0.24
CA VAL A 58 8.15 -1.48 -1.17
C VAL A 58 9.14 -2.50 -1.75
N GLY A 59 9.19 -2.61 -3.08
CA GLY A 59 10.16 -3.41 -3.81
C GLY A 59 11.56 -2.78 -3.86
N PRO A 60 12.60 -3.55 -4.24
CA PRO A 60 13.96 -3.03 -4.37
C PRO A 60 14.13 -1.96 -5.45
N ASP A 61 13.19 -1.91 -6.41
CA ASP A 61 13.08 -0.91 -7.48
C ASP A 61 12.17 0.28 -7.10
N GLY A 62 11.72 0.34 -5.84
CA GLY A 62 10.80 1.35 -5.34
C GLY A 62 9.34 1.14 -5.77
N MET A 63 9.01 0.08 -6.53
CA MET A 63 7.62 -0.24 -6.87
C MET A 63 6.86 -0.74 -5.65
N LEU A 64 5.55 -0.49 -5.62
CA LEU A 64 4.68 -1.05 -4.59
C LEU A 64 4.18 -2.43 -5.02
N ASN A 65 4.41 -3.44 -4.19
CA ASN A 65 4.07 -4.84 -4.41
C ASN A 65 3.13 -5.35 -3.31
N GLY A 66 2.39 -6.42 -3.59
CA GLY A 66 1.51 -7.06 -2.60
C GLY A 66 0.52 -6.09 -1.96
N CYS A 67 0.01 -5.12 -2.74
CA CYS A 67 -0.94 -4.14 -2.23
C CYS A 67 -2.28 -4.80 -1.91
N GLU A 68 -2.77 -4.55 -0.70
CA GLU A 68 -4.04 -5.05 -0.19
C GLU A 68 -4.91 -3.89 0.30
N VAL A 69 -6.21 -3.98 0.05
CA VAL A 69 -7.19 -3.01 0.55
C VAL A 69 -7.47 -3.33 2.01
N VAL A 70 -7.20 -2.37 2.90
CA VAL A 70 -7.41 -2.51 4.34
C VAL A 70 -8.61 -1.71 4.85
N ALA A 71 -9.04 -0.70 4.10
CA ALA A 71 -10.27 0.05 4.36
C ALA A 71 -10.82 0.67 3.08
N ALA A 72 -12.14 0.81 2.99
CA ALA A 72 -12.81 1.53 1.92
C ALA A 72 -14.08 2.21 2.46
N ALA A 73 -14.35 3.43 2.01
CA ALA A 73 -15.55 4.18 2.33
C ALA A 73 -16.01 5.01 1.13
N PRO A 74 -17.25 4.86 0.63
CA PRO A 74 -18.13 3.72 0.95
C PRO A 74 -17.50 2.39 0.54
N ASP A 75 -18.05 1.28 1.03
CA ASP A 75 -17.63 -0.06 0.61
C ASP A 75 -18.04 -0.29 -0.84
N ASN A 76 -17.17 0.12 -1.76
CA ASN A 76 -17.39 0.08 -3.20
C ASN A 76 -16.20 -0.58 -3.89
N LEU A 77 -16.44 -1.77 -4.42
CA LEU A 77 -15.45 -2.60 -5.10
C LEU A 77 -14.81 -1.93 -6.32
N ALA A 78 -15.50 -0.98 -6.96
CA ALA A 78 -14.96 -0.28 -8.13
C ALA A 78 -13.82 0.67 -7.74
N PHE A 79 -13.99 1.44 -6.65
CA PHE A 79 -12.92 2.28 -6.12
C PHE A 79 -11.79 1.44 -5.52
N ALA A 80 -12.10 0.34 -4.83
CA ALA A 80 -11.08 -0.59 -4.36
C ALA A 80 -10.19 -1.10 -5.51
N ARG A 81 -10.80 -1.50 -6.63
CA ARG A 81 -10.09 -1.97 -7.83
C ARG A 81 -9.30 -0.85 -8.52
N ALA A 82 -9.86 0.35 -8.63
CA ALA A 82 -9.16 1.50 -9.17
C ALA A 82 -7.94 1.86 -8.32
N THR A 83 -8.07 1.84 -7.00
CA THR A 83 -6.98 2.09 -6.06
C THR A 83 -5.84 1.08 -6.20
N LEU A 84 -6.15 -0.22 -6.34
CA LEU A 84 -5.14 -1.24 -6.61
C LEU A 84 -4.40 -1.02 -7.94
N ASN A 85 -5.09 -0.48 -8.95
CA ASN A 85 -4.48 -0.20 -10.25
C ASN A 85 -3.61 1.06 -10.23
N VAL A 86 -4.07 2.14 -9.60
CA VAL A 86 -3.30 3.38 -9.52
C VAL A 86 -2.10 3.26 -8.59
N ALA A 87 -2.14 2.35 -7.60
CA ALA A 87 -0.98 2.01 -6.75
C ALA A 87 0.28 1.66 -7.57
N LYS A 88 0.11 1.10 -8.78
CA LYS A 88 1.21 0.76 -9.70
C LYS A 88 1.96 1.98 -10.24
N ARG A 89 1.40 3.18 -10.13
CA ARG A 89 2.02 4.45 -10.58
C ARG A 89 2.91 5.09 -9.51
N PHE A 90 2.76 4.69 -8.25
CA PHE A 90 3.61 5.15 -7.15
C PHE A 90 5.01 4.55 -7.25
N ARG A 91 6.02 5.34 -6.87
CA ARG A 91 7.39 4.89 -6.66
C ARG A 91 7.94 5.49 -5.38
N MET A 92 8.50 4.67 -4.52
CA MET A 92 9.23 5.09 -3.34
C MET A 92 10.68 5.44 -3.71
N GLN A 93 11.27 6.42 -3.03
CA GLN A 93 12.73 6.61 -3.08
C GLN A 93 13.44 5.40 -2.45
N PRO A 94 14.71 5.12 -2.82
CA PRO A 94 15.50 4.05 -2.19
C PRO A 94 15.65 4.19 -0.67
N THR A 95 15.54 5.42 -0.16
CA THR A 95 15.61 5.73 1.27
C THR A 95 14.41 6.55 1.75
N THR A 96 13.98 6.28 2.99
CA THR A 96 13.03 7.12 3.73
C THR A 96 13.64 8.49 4.04
N ARG A 97 12.84 9.45 4.53
CA ARG A 97 13.35 10.79 4.86
C ARG A 97 14.42 10.76 5.96
N SER A 98 14.34 9.80 6.87
CA SER A 98 15.31 9.55 7.94
C SER A 98 16.53 8.76 7.48
N GLY A 99 16.64 8.43 6.19
CA GLY A 99 17.79 7.72 5.61
C GLY A 99 17.76 6.20 5.74
N ARG A 100 16.64 5.58 6.17
CA ARG A 100 16.52 4.12 6.23
C ARG A 100 16.26 3.55 4.83
N PRO A 101 16.76 2.35 4.48
CA PRO A 101 16.35 1.68 3.25
C PRO A 101 14.84 1.46 3.23
N SER A 102 14.18 1.80 2.12
CA SER A 102 12.72 1.66 2.00
C SER A 102 12.29 0.25 1.58
N ALA A 103 13.12 -0.46 0.82
CA ALA A 103 12.81 -1.80 0.31
C ALA A 103 12.52 -2.79 1.43
N GLY A 104 11.46 -3.60 1.25
CA GLY A 104 10.97 -4.58 2.22
C GLY A 104 10.08 -3.99 3.31
N LEU A 105 10.03 -2.66 3.47
CA LEU A 105 9.12 -2.02 4.42
C LEU A 105 7.69 -1.96 3.89
N LYS A 106 6.72 -1.94 4.80
CA LYS A 106 5.32 -1.70 4.49
C LYS A 106 5.01 -0.21 4.48
N VAL A 107 4.10 0.21 3.61
CA VAL A 107 3.58 1.58 3.56
C VAL A 107 2.06 1.56 3.50
N ARG A 108 1.45 2.52 4.19
CA ARG A 108 0.01 2.74 4.22
C ARG A 108 -0.34 3.90 3.28
N LEU A 109 -1.24 3.66 2.32
CA LEU A 109 -1.62 4.63 1.30
C LEU A 109 -3.12 4.92 1.34
N PRO A 110 -3.55 6.03 1.97
CA PRO A 110 -4.91 6.52 1.81
C PRO A 110 -5.06 7.22 0.45
N ILE A 111 -5.91 6.69 -0.42
CA ILE A 111 -6.26 7.28 -1.72
C ILE A 111 -7.67 7.86 -1.63
N ARG A 112 -7.80 9.15 -1.96
CA ARG A 112 -9.09 9.81 -2.11
C ARG A 112 -9.44 9.93 -3.60
N TRP A 113 -10.69 9.65 -3.91
CA TRP A 113 -11.31 9.79 -5.21
C TRP A 113 -12.36 10.89 -5.14
N GLN A 114 -12.21 11.86 -6.04
CA GLN A 114 -13.19 12.88 -6.33
C GLN A 114 -13.52 12.78 -7.82
N ALA A 115 -14.77 13.07 -8.18
CA ALA A 115 -15.14 13.10 -9.58
C ALA A 115 -14.25 14.13 -10.29
N PRO A 116 -13.68 13.81 -11.47
CA PRO A 116 -13.01 14.82 -12.28
C PRO A 116 -14.01 15.90 -12.69
N ASP A 117 -13.55 17.16 -12.73
CA ASP A 117 -14.34 18.31 -13.18
C ASP A 117 -14.79 18.19 -14.66
#